data_AF-A0A6J7Q9X2-F1
#
_entry.id   AF-A0A6J7Q9X2-F1
#
_cell.length_a   1.000
_cell.length_b   1.000
_cell.length_c   1.000
_cell.angle_alpha   90.00
_cell.angle_beta   90.00
_cell.angle_gamma   90.00
#
_symmetry.space_group_name_H-M   'P 1'
#
loop_
_entity.id
_entity.type
_entity.pdbx_description
1 polymer ?
#
loop_
_entity_poly.entity_id
_entity_poly.type
_entity_poly.pdbx_seq_one_letter_code
_entity_poly.pdbx_strand_id
1 'polypeptide(L)'
;MGMDVLWLAPMLVFLIVGGQLILIDYRSHRLPNRLVAICTAGILIFQFAFCFAAGSVSELSQAGLTAVKIFAVYVGLYMVSRGQLGMGDVKFAIPVGLIIGWFQPDAWLISLMTTFLLAGIFALVGLFSRKLEKKSYIPFGPFMYLGSILTLFIGLLFGQ
;
A
#
# COMPACT_ATOMS: atom_id res chain seq x y z
N MET A 1 23.87 0.03 13.87
CA MET A 1 24.11 0.10 12.42
C MET A 1 23.47 -1.05 11.65
N GLY A 2 23.69 -2.34 12.00
CA GLY A 2 23.04 -3.45 11.28
C GLY A 2 21.52 -3.55 11.46
N MET A 3 21.02 -3.36 12.68
CA MET A 3 19.60 -3.52 13.02
C MET A 3 18.73 -2.39 12.46
N ASP A 4 19.24 -1.16 12.48
CA ASP A 4 18.58 0.03 11.92
C ASP A 4 18.37 -0.11 10.40
N VAL A 5 19.36 -0.70 9.71
CA VAL A 5 19.28 -0.98 8.27
C VAL A 5 18.24 -2.06 8.00
N LEU A 6 18.21 -3.15 8.79
CA LEU A 6 17.21 -4.20 8.65
C LEU A 6 15.79 -3.69 8.94
N TRP A 7 15.64 -2.75 9.88
CA TRP A 7 14.35 -2.12 10.18
C TRP A 7 13.80 -1.30 9.02
N LEU A 8 14.67 -0.57 8.30
CA LEU A 8 14.29 0.28 7.16
C LEU A 8 14.25 -0.46 5.82
N ALA A 9 14.88 -1.63 5.71
CA ALA A 9 14.95 -2.40 4.47
C ALA A 9 13.58 -2.74 3.84
N PRO A 10 12.52 -3.10 4.60
CA PRO A 10 11.18 -3.29 4.03
C PRO A 10 10.66 -2.04 3.32
N MET A 11 10.91 -0.85 3.86
CA MET A 11 10.51 0.42 3.25
C MET A 11 11.24 0.66 1.93
N LEU A 12 12.53 0.33 1.85
CA LEU A 12 13.29 0.43 0.58
C LEU A 12 12.71 -0.48 -0.50
N VAL A 13 12.37 -1.73 -0.15
CA VAL A 13 11.69 -2.65 -1.08
C VAL A 13 10.36 -2.06 -1.55
N PHE A 14 9.55 -1.54 -0.63
CA PHE A 14 8.27 -0.95 -0.97
C PHE A 14 8.41 0.27 -1.88
N LEU A 15 9.36 1.17 -1.60
CA LEU A 15 9.60 2.37 -2.42
C LEU A 15 10.08 2.00 -3.84
N ILE A 16 11.00 1.05 -3.95
CA ILE A 16 11.58 0.67 -5.25
C ILE A 16 10.57 -0.14 -6.07
N VAL A 17 10.05 -1.24 -5.52
CA VAL A 17 9.18 -2.16 -6.26
C VAL A 17 7.76 -1.60 -6.37
N GLY A 18 7.25 -0.93 -5.33
CA GLY A 18 5.98 -0.20 -5.36
C GLY A 18 6.02 0.95 -6.37
N GLY A 19 7.11 1.74 -6.40
CA GLY A 19 7.32 2.77 -7.41
C GLY A 19 7.25 2.22 -8.84
N GLN A 20 7.89 1.08 -9.10
CA GLN A 20 7.83 0.40 -10.41
C GLN A 20 6.41 -0.09 -10.75
N LEU A 21 5.71 -0.68 -9.77
CA LEU A 21 4.33 -1.14 -9.93
C LEU A 21 3.40 -0.01 -10.39
N ILE A 22 3.59 1.19 -9.86
CA ILE A 22 2.76 2.37 -10.18
C ILE A 22 3.06 2.92 -11.56
N LEU A 23 4.33 2.94 -11.96
CA LEU A 23 4.69 3.36 -13.31
C LEU A 23 4.05 2.44 -14.36
N ILE A 24 3.96 1.15 -14.05
CA ILE A 24 3.28 0.17 -14.90
C ILE A 24 1.76 0.36 -14.82
N ASP A 25 1.20 0.52 -13.61
CA ASP A 25 -0.23 0.68 -13.42
C ASP A 25 -0.77 1.96 -14.09
N TYR A 26 -0.03 3.06 -14.00
CA TYR A 26 -0.34 4.31 -14.67
C TYR A 26 -0.34 4.17 -16.21
N ARG A 27 0.59 3.38 -16.77
CA ARG A 27 0.72 3.20 -18.22
C ARG A 27 -0.23 2.16 -18.79
N SER A 28 -0.56 1.14 -18.02
CA SER A 28 -1.23 -0.07 -18.52
C SER A 28 -2.54 -0.38 -17.82
N HIS A 29 -2.95 0.41 -16.82
CA HIS A 29 -4.14 0.19 -15.98
C HIS A 29 -4.23 -1.24 -15.45
N ARG A 30 -3.06 -1.83 -15.16
CA ARG A 30 -2.91 -3.22 -14.74
C ARG A 30 -1.75 -3.31 -13.76
N LEU A 31 -2.06 -3.77 -12.55
CA LEU A 31 -1.08 -4.22 -11.56
C LEU A 31 -0.68 -5.69 -11.84
N PRO A 32 0.55 -5.96 -12.31
CA PRO A 32 0.99 -7.32 -12.58
C PRO A 32 1.19 -8.09 -11.27
N ASN A 33 0.42 -9.18 -11.11
CA ASN A 33 0.45 -10.05 -9.93
C ASN A 33 1.87 -10.48 -9.51
N ARG A 34 2.77 -10.71 -10.48
CA ARG A 34 4.15 -11.13 -10.21
C ARG A 34 4.93 -10.07 -9.44
N LEU A 35 4.81 -8.79 -9.83
CA LEU A 35 5.53 -7.71 -9.14
C LEU A 35 4.93 -7.41 -7.77
N VAL A 36 3.61 -7.53 -7.61
CA VAL A 36 2.97 -7.46 -6.29
C VAL A 36 3.51 -8.56 -5.38
N ALA A 37 3.60 -9.80 -5.88
CA ALA A 37 4.17 -10.92 -5.12
C ALA A 37 5.66 -10.71 -4.80
N ILE A 38 6.45 -10.18 -5.73
CA ILE A 38 7.87 -9.83 -5.49
C ILE A 38 7.99 -8.75 -4.40
N CYS A 39 7.14 -7.72 -4.45
CA CYS A 39 7.10 -6.66 -3.44
C CYS A 39 6.78 -7.25 -2.06
N THR A 40 5.70 -8.01 -1.95
CA THR A 40 5.28 -8.68 -0.71
C THR A 40 6.36 -9.61 -0.17
N ALA A 41 6.95 -10.45 -1.03
CA ALA A 41 7.99 -11.38 -0.62
C ALA A 41 9.24 -10.64 -0.13
N GLY A 42 9.68 -9.60 -0.84
CA GLY A 42 10.84 -8.80 -0.43
C GLY A 42 10.61 -8.11 0.92
N ILE A 43 9.43 -7.55 1.15
CA ILE A 43 9.04 -6.94 2.44
C ILE A 43 9.11 -7.99 3.55
N LEU A 44 8.46 -9.14 3.37
CA LEU A 44 8.43 -10.20 4.37
C LEU A 44 9.84 -10.74 4.67
N ILE A 45 10.69 -10.94 3.67
CA ILE A 45 12.06 -11.44 3.87
C ILE A 45 12.82 -10.54 4.85
N PHE A 46 12.77 -9.22 4.67
CA PHE A 46 13.46 -8.29 5.56
C PHE A 46 12.80 -8.18 6.93
N GLN A 47 11.47 -8.23 7.01
CA GLN A 47 10.76 -8.24 8.29
C GLN A 47 11.09 -9.50 9.11
N PHE A 48 11.11 -10.67 8.49
CA PHE A 48 11.54 -11.92 9.12
C PHE A 48 13.01 -11.87 9.54
N ALA A 49 13.90 -11.34 8.69
CA ALA A 49 15.30 -11.19 9.01
C ALA A 49 15.52 -10.25 10.23
N PHE A 50 14.77 -9.15 10.32
CA PHE A 50 14.77 -8.28 11.48
C PHE A 50 14.28 -9.01 12.73
N CYS A 51 13.13 -9.66 12.68
CA CYS A 51 12.57 -10.40 13.83
C CYS A 51 13.52 -11.51 14.32
N PHE A 52 14.18 -12.21 13.40
CA PHE A 52 15.19 -13.21 13.75
C PHE A 52 16.40 -12.60 14.48
N ALA A 53 16.88 -11.44 14.01
CA ALA A 53 18.00 -10.74 14.63
C ALA A 53 17.63 -10.06 15.96
N ALA A 54 16.42 -9.52 16.07
CA ALA A 54 15.93 -8.78 17.24
C ALA A 54 15.35 -9.69 18.34
N GLY A 55 14.97 -10.93 18.01
CA GLY A 55 14.31 -11.85 18.94
C GLY A 55 12.87 -11.46 19.30
N SER A 56 12.27 -10.52 18.57
CA SER A 56 10.88 -10.07 18.74
C SER A 56 10.06 -10.40 17.50
N VAL A 57 8.81 -10.81 17.71
CA VAL A 57 7.81 -11.03 16.64
C VAL A 57 6.66 -10.03 16.70
N SER A 58 6.68 -9.08 17.65
CA SER A 58 5.60 -8.13 17.89
C SER A 58 5.30 -7.32 16.62
N GLU A 59 6.34 -6.77 16.01
CA GLU A 59 6.28 -5.90 14.84
C GLU A 59 5.77 -6.66 13.61
N LEU A 60 6.21 -7.91 13.44
CA LEU A 60 5.71 -8.78 12.37
C LEU A 60 4.24 -9.15 12.58
N SER A 61 3.81 -9.39 13.82
CA SER A 61 2.41 -9.70 14.13
C SER A 61 1.48 -8.51 13.86
N GLN A 62 1.93 -7.29 14.17
CA GLN A 62 1.21 -6.06 13.90
C GLN A 62 1.17 -5.76 12.39
N ALA A 63 2.28 -5.98 11.68
CA ALA A 63 2.33 -5.94 10.22
C ALA A 63 1.33 -6.90 9.58
N GLY A 64 1.31 -8.15 10.04
CA GLY A 64 0.37 -9.17 9.56
C GLY A 64 -1.09 -8.80 9.83
N LEU A 65 -1.41 -8.37 11.06
CA LEU A 65 -2.77 -7.96 11.42
C LEU A 65 -3.25 -6.76 10.58
N THR A 66 -2.37 -5.79 10.35
CA THR A 66 -2.68 -4.62 9.54
C THR A 66 -2.85 -4.97 8.07
N ALA A 67 -2.01 -5.85 7.53
CA ALA A 67 -2.17 -6.40 6.18
C ALA A 67 -3.53 -7.09 6.01
N VAL A 68 -3.96 -7.90 6.99
CA VAL A 68 -5.29 -8.55 6.96
C VAL A 68 -6.41 -7.52 7.00
N LYS A 69 -6.34 -6.51 7.87
CA LYS A 69 -7.37 -5.44 7.97
C LYS A 69 -7.53 -4.71 6.64
N ILE A 70 -6.42 -4.20 6.08
CA ILE A 70 -6.45 -3.46 4.82
C ILE A 70 -6.92 -4.38 3.68
N PHE A 71 -6.40 -5.60 3.58
CA PHE A 71 -6.83 -6.57 2.58
C PHE A 71 -8.33 -6.87 2.65
N ALA A 72 -8.87 -7.09 3.85
CA ALA A 72 -10.30 -7.34 4.05
C ALA A 72 -11.18 -6.17 3.57
N VAL A 73 -10.76 -4.92 3.83
CA VAL A 73 -11.43 -3.72 3.32
C VAL A 73 -11.42 -3.70 1.80
N TYR A 74 -10.26 -3.95 1.15
CA TYR A 74 -10.17 -3.98 -0.30
C TYR A 74 -10.96 -5.12 -0.95
N VAL A 75 -11.04 -6.29 -0.30
CA VAL A 75 -11.91 -7.39 -0.74
C VAL A 75 -13.39 -6.98 -0.68
N GLY A 76 -13.83 -6.36 0.41
CA GLY A 76 -15.21 -5.85 0.54
C GLY A 76 -15.53 -4.80 -0.54
N LEU A 77 -14.61 -3.88 -0.79
CA LEU A 77 -14.74 -2.88 -1.86
C LEU A 77 -14.78 -3.53 -3.23
N TYR A 78 -13.94 -4.53 -3.50
CA TYR A 78 -13.93 -5.27 -4.75
C TYR A 78 -15.30 -5.88 -5.05
N MET A 79 -15.91 -6.53 -4.05
CA MET A 79 -17.24 -7.12 -4.16
C MET A 79 -18.34 -6.09 -4.48
N VAL A 80 -18.24 -4.87 -3.90
CA VAL A 80 -19.24 -3.81 -4.09
C VAL A 80 -18.98 -2.96 -5.35
N SER A 81 -17.73 -2.91 -5.83
CA SER A 81 -17.28 -2.00 -6.90
C SER A 81 -17.87 -2.27 -8.29
N ARG A 82 -18.57 -3.38 -8.50
CA ARG A 82 -19.14 -3.80 -9.80
C ARG A 82 -18.13 -3.76 -10.96
N GLY A 83 -16.87 -4.14 -10.68
CA GLY A 83 -15.79 -4.21 -11.66
C GLY A 83 -14.98 -2.92 -11.82
N GLN A 84 -15.18 -1.91 -10.97
CA GLN A 84 -14.34 -0.71 -10.95
C GLN A 84 -13.01 -0.91 -10.22
N LEU A 85 -12.94 -1.83 -9.25
CA LEU A 85 -11.71 -2.16 -8.54
C LEU A 85 -11.11 -3.44 -9.13
N GLY A 86 -9.81 -3.43 -9.42
CA GLY A 86 -9.12 -4.58 -9.98
C GLY A 86 -8.66 -5.55 -8.89
N MET A 87 -8.61 -6.84 -9.22
CA MET A 87 -8.02 -7.85 -8.32
C MET A 87 -6.52 -7.57 -8.03
N GLY A 88 -5.85 -6.83 -8.91
CA GLY A 88 -4.49 -6.34 -8.68
C GLY A 88 -4.40 -5.39 -7.49
N ASP A 89 -5.34 -4.45 -7.36
CA ASP A 89 -5.41 -3.50 -6.24
C ASP A 89 -5.67 -4.23 -4.91
N VAL A 90 -6.57 -5.21 -4.93
CA VAL A 90 -6.86 -6.07 -3.77
C VAL A 90 -5.61 -6.80 -3.29
N LYS A 91 -4.77 -7.30 -4.20
CA LYS A 91 -3.51 -7.95 -3.82
C LYS A 91 -2.45 -6.96 -3.35
N PHE A 92 -2.43 -5.75 -3.92
CA PHE A 92 -1.51 -4.69 -3.51
C PHE A 92 -1.82 -4.14 -2.10
N ALA A 93 -3.04 -4.35 -1.60
CA ALA A 93 -3.40 -4.09 -0.21
C ALA A 93 -2.51 -4.84 0.81
N ILE A 94 -1.99 -6.02 0.44
CA ILE A 94 -1.13 -6.84 1.30
C ILE A 94 0.21 -6.14 1.59
N PRO A 95 1.07 -5.82 0.58
CA PRO A 95 2.32 -5.14 0.85
C PRO A 95 2.12 -3.74 1.46
N VAL A 96 1.03 -3.04 1.13
CA VAL A 96 0.64 -1.78 1.79
C VAL A 96 0.45 -1.98 3.28
N GLY A 97 -0.40 -2.94 3.68
CA GLY A 97 -0.67 -3.16 5.10
C GLY A 97 0.49 -3.79 5.87
N LEU A 98 1.35 -4.57 5.21
CA LEU A 98 2.60 -5.05 5.82
C LEU A 98 3.54 -3.89 6.18
N ILE A 99 3.62 -2.87 5.33
CA ILE A 99 4.48 -1.70 5.57
C ILE A 99 3.86 -0.77 6.60
N ILE A 100 2.58 -0.44 6.47
CA ILE A 100 1.91 0.41 7.45
C ILE A 100 1.93 -0.27 8.82
N GLY A 101 1.61 -1.56 8.91
CA GLY A 101 1.60 -2.26 10.19
C GLY A 101 2.97 -2.48 10.83
N TRP A 102 4.05 -2.40 10.04
CA TRP A 102 5.42 -2.51 10.55
C TRP A 102 5.89 -1.23 11.23
N PHE A 103 5.57 -0.08 10.63
CA PHE A 103 6.03 1.22 11.14
C PHE A 103 4.99 1.92 12.01
N GLN A 104 3.71 1.86 11.63
CA GLN A 104 2.60 2.64 12.21
C GLN A 104 1.29 1.81 12.19
N PRO A 105 1.18 0.75 13.01
CA PRO A 105 0.02 -0.15 13.04
C PRO A 105 -1.31 0.54 13.26
N ASP A 106 -1.34 1.60 14.05
CA ASP A 106 -2.55 2.34 14.38
C ASP A 106 -3.00 3.27 13.23
N ALA A 107 -2.10 3.59 12.30
CA ALA A 107 -2.36 4.50 11.18
C ALA A 107 -3.02 3.82 9.95
N TRP A 108 -3.43 2.55 10.06
CA TRP A 108 -4.03 1.81 8.94
C TRP A 108 -5.30 2.48 8.38
N LEU A 109 -6.14 3.05 9.24
CA LEU A 109 -7.32 3.82 8.81
C LEU A 109 -6.91 5.11 8.10
N ILE A 110 -5.88 5.80 8.61
CA ILE A 110 -5.35 7.02 7.99
C ILE A 110 -4.86 6.68 6.58
N SER A 111 -4.13 5.57 6.40
CA SER A 111 -3.67 5.13 5.08
C SER A 111 -4.81 4.87 4.10
N LEU A 112 -5.89 4.22 4.54
CA LEU A 112 -7.09 4.06 3.73
C LEU A 112 -7.72 5.41 3.38
N MET A 113 -7.94 6.28 4.38
CA MET A 113 -8.58 7.58 4.16
C MET A 113 -7.77 8.46 3.20
N THR A 114 -6.44 8.52 3.38
CA THR A 114 -5.56 9.29 2.51
C THR A 114 -5.58 8.74 1.08
N THR A 115 -5.57 7.42 0.91
CA THR A 115 -5.70 6.78 -0.41
C THR A 115 -7.00 7.19 -1.10
N PHE A 116 -8.14 7.07 -0.41
CA PHE A 116 -9.45 7.43 -0.95
C PHE A 116 -9.58 8.92 -1.24
N LEU A 117 -9.03 9.76 -0.37
CA LEU A 117 -9.05 11.21 -0.57
C LEU A 117 -8.27 11.60 -1.83
N LEU A 118 -7.07 11.05 -2.01
CA LEU A 118 -6.25 11.31 -3.20
C LEU A 118 -6.94 10.81 -4.49
N ALA A 119 -7.48 9.59 -4.47
CA ALA A 119 -8.23 9.04 -5.59
C ALA A 119 -9.48 9.86 -5.91
N GLY A 120 -10.22 10.30 -4.89
CA GLY A 120 -11.42 11.12 -5.01
C GLY A 120 -11.14 12.52 -5.58
N ILE A 121 -10.09 13.19 -5.10
CA ILE A 121 -9.64 14.48 -5.64
C ILE A 121 -9.26 14.33 -7.12
N PHE A 122 -8.50 13.30 -7.46
CA PHE A 122 -8.12 13.04 -8.85
C PHE A 122 -9.34 12.80 -9.75
N ALA A 123 -10.31 11.99 -9.29
CA ALA A 123 -11.55 11.75 -10.00
C ALA A 123 -12.36 13.04 -10.22
N LEU A 124 -12.49 13.88 -9.19
CA LEU A 124 -13.20 15.16 -9.26
C LEU A 124 -12.52 16.11 -10.26
N VAL A 125 -11.21 16.30 -10.16
CA VAL A 125 -10.46 17.18 -11.07
C VAL A 125 -10.57 16.70 -12.52
N GLY A 126 -10.48 15.39 -12.76
CA GLY A 126 -10.64 14.83 -14.10
C GLY A 126 -12.06 14.99 -14.68
N LEU A 127 -13.09 14.89 -13.84
CA LEU A 127 -14.48 15.14 -14.21
C LEU A 127 -14.71 16.62 -14.55
N PHE A 128 -14.25 17.55 -13.71
CA PHE A 128 -14.35 18.99 -13.95
C PHE A 128 -13.57 19.44 -15.19
N SER A 129 -12.43 18.82 -15.44
CA SER A 129 -11.61 19.08 -16.63
C SER A 129 -12.20 18.47 -17.92
N ARG A 130 -13.33 17.76 -17.84
CA ARG A 130 -13.96 16.98 -18.93
C ARG A 130 -13.01 15.96 -19.58
N LYS A 131 -11.95 15.56 -18.88
CA LYS A 131 -10.96 14.57 -19.35
C LYS A 131 -11.32 13.14 -18.96
N LEU A 132 -12.25 12.98 -18.01
CA LEU A 132 -12.79 11.69 -17.60
C LEU A 132 -14.31 11.65 -17.82
N GLU A 133 -14.78 10.62 -18.50
CA GLU A 133 -16.20 10.26 -18.50
C GLU A 133 -16.54 9.54 -17.18
N LYS A 134 -17.82 9.57 -16.76
CA LYS A 134 -18.31 8.92 -15.52
C LYS A 134 -18.01 7.41 -15.42
N LYS A 135 -17.62 6.75 -16.52
CA LYS A 135 -17.27 5.32 -16.59
C LYS A 135 -15.77 5.05 -16.76
N SER A 136 -14.93 6.07 -16.69
CA SER A 136 -13.49 5.91 -16.89
C SER A 136 -12.88 5.12 -15.73
N TYR A 137 -12.07 4.11 -16.06
CA TYR A 137 -11.37 3.29 -15.06
C TYR A 137 -10.22 4.08 -14.46
N ILE A 138 -10.22 4.27 -13.14
CA ILE A 138 -9.16 4.99 -12.43
C ILE A 138 -8.21 3.96 -11.80
N PRO A 139 -6.91 3.97 -12.14
CA PRO A 139 -5.94 3.07 -11.53
C PRO A 139 -5.80 3.41 -10.04
N PHE A 140 -6.13 2.47 -9.15
CA PHE A 140 -6.11 2.68 -7.70
C PHE A 140 -4.69 2.54 -7.10
N GLY A 141 -3.85 1.71 -7.70
CA GLY A 141 -2.46 1.45 -7.28
C GLY A 141 -1.63 2.71 -6.97
N PRO A 142 -1.56 3.72 -7.85
CA PRO A 142 -0.86 4.98 -7.59
C PRO A 142 -1.31 5.66 -6.29
N PHE A 143 -2.62 5.71 -6.05
CA PHE A 143 -3.18 6.36 -4.87
C PHE A 143 -2.95 5.53 -3.61
N MET A 144 -2.99 4.21 -3.70
CA MET A 144 -2.64 3.31 -2.59
C MET A 144 -1.22 3.57 -2.12
N TYR A 145 -0.27 3.60 -3.03
CA TYR A 145 1.13 3.84 -2.69
C TYR A 145 1.38 5.26 -2.16
N LEU A 146 0.86 6.29 -2.84
CA LEU A 146 1.02 7.67 -2.39
C LEU A 146 0.36 7.88 -1.04
N GLY A 147 -0.81 7.28 -0.82
CA GLY A 147 -1.51 7.28 0.45
C GLY A 147 -0.67 6.64 1.55
N SER A 148 -0.08 5.47 1.29
CA SER A 148 0.81 4.81 2.25
C SER A 148 2.05 5.66 2.60
N ILE A 149 2.72 6.23 1.61
CA ILE A 149 3.89 7.11 1.84
C ILE A 149 3.50 8.31 2.68
N LEU A 150 2.38 8.96 2.33
CA LEU A 150 1.95 10.15 3.03
C LEU A 150 1.56 9.83 4.48
N THR A 151 0.91 8.69 4.73
CA THR A 151 0.61 8.23 6.09
C THR A 151 1.89 7.99 6.90
N LEU A 152 2.86 7.26 6.35
CA LEU A 152 4.14 7.04 7.03
C LEU A 152 4.85 8.36 7.36
N PHE A 153 4.85 9.30 6.42
CA PHE A 153 5.45 10.61 6.60
C PHE A 153 4.72 11.43 7.68
N ILE A 154 3.38 11.38 7.70
CA ILE A 154 2.56 12.02 8.73
C ILE A 154 2.90 11.44 10.11
N GLY A 155 2.89 10.12 10.31
CA GLY A 155 3.20 9.57 11.62
C GLY A 155 4.64 9.87 12.06
N LEU A 156 5.58 10.00 11.11
CA LEU A 156 6.96 10.44 11.41
C LEU A 156 7.02 11.90 11.88
N LEU A 157 6.18 12.78 11.33
CA LEU A 157 6.08 14.18 11.76
C LEU A 157 5.36 14.35 13.11
N PHE A 158 4.36 13.50 13.38
CA PHE A 158 3.52 13.60 14.59
C PHE A 158 3.95 12.67 15.73
N GLY A 159 5.05 11.91 15.56
CA GLY A 159 5.69 11.13 16.61
C GLY A 159 4.85 9.96 17.13
N GLN A 160 4.08 9.30 16.26
CA GLN A 160 3.35 8.07 16.59
C GLN A 160 4.15 6.83 16.18
#